data_AF-A0AAV1QAR4-F1
#
_entry.id   AF-A0AAV1QAR4-F1
#
_cell.length_a   1.000
_cell.length_b   1.000
_cell.length_c   1.000
_cell.angle_alpha   90.00
_cell.angle_beta   90.00
_cell.angle_gamma   90.00
#
_symmetry.space_group_name_H-M   'P 1'
#
loop_
_entity.id
_entity.type
_entity.pdbx_description
1 polymer ?
#
loop_
_entity_poly.entity_id
_entity_poly.type
_entity_poly.pdbx_seq_one_letter_code
_entity_poly.pdbx_strand_id
1 'polypeptide(L)'
;KIKEILGEEANKYSMVFFTHGDQLKGKSIEEFLKESEDLQELVANCNSQYHVFNNELEDRSQVTELLMKIINIKEKNGGTSKSTTPTVYRNNEHIRIVMVGKTGVGKSATGNTILRQKCFESKFSFKSLTTLCKKEIGEVDGQKIAVIDSPGLFDTRNTEEKTVQDISQSIAYASPGPHIFLVIIRLGRFTEEEKQTVQKIQKIFGKEANKYSMVLFTHGDQLKGKPIEEFLEESEDLKELVAKCNKQYHVFNNDMEDRSQVSELLKKIKQINEQNGGSHYTTETFQNAERAIEEEKQRILKEKEEQNRKELEKLRKEIEEKFERQMREEKADRKRENELRDARERKKEEEIKKLKEKQEEQARREAEENGKILQTIVN
;
A
#
# COMPACT_ATOMS: atom_id res chain seq x y z
N LYS A 1 -12.14 36.16 2.38
CA LYS A 1 -10.89 35.60 1.80
C LYS A 1 -11.11 34.37 0.93
N ILE A 2 -11.44 33.16 1.44
CA ILE A 2 -11.59 31.95 0.57
C ILE A 2 -12.72 32.14 -0.47
N LYS A 3 -13.88 32.67 -0.07
CA LYS A 3 -15.02 32.98 -0.97
C LYS A 3 -14.65 33.99 -2.08
N GLU A 4 -13.79 34.95 -1.78
CA GLU A 4 -13.32 35.96 -2.75
C GLU A 4 -12.31 35.39 -3.75
N ILE A 5 -11.57 34.34 -3.37
CA ILE A 5 -10.51 33.75 -4.20
C ILE A 5 -11.05 32.62 -5.08
N LEU A 6 -11.96 31.79 -4.57
CA LEU A 6 -12.40 30.55 -5.24
C LEU A 6 -13.86 30.56 -5.70
N GLY A 7 -14.60 31.65 -5.43
CA GLY A 7 -16.01 31.80 -5.77
C GLY A 7 -16.97 31.12 -4.79
N GLU A 8 -18.25 31.50 -4.82
CA GLU A 8 -19.27 31.03 -3.86
C GLU A 8 -19.51 29.51 -3.91
N GLU A 9 -19.23 28.88 -5.07
CA GLU A 9 -19.36 27.44 -5.28
C GLU A 9 -18.31 26.62 -4.50
N ALA A 10 -17.15 27.21 -4.15
CA ALA A 10 -16.07 26.48 -3.49
C ALA A 10 -16.45 25.97 -2.10
N ASN A 11 -17.35 26.68 -1.40
CA ASN A 11 -17.85 26.29 -0.08
C ASN A 11 -18.60 24.95 -0.11
N LYS A 12 -19.22 24.61 -1.25
CA LYS A 12 -19.95 23.35 -1.43
C LYS A 12 -19.04 22.12 -1.35
N TYR A 13 -17.76 22.31 -1.71
CA TYR A 13 -16.73 21.27 -1.80
C TYR A 13 -15.67 21.39 -0.68
N SER A 14 -15.83 22.34 0.23
CA SER A 14 -14.86 22.61 1.30
C SER A 14 -15.25 21.88 2.59
N MET A 15 -14.28 21.31 3.28
CA MET A 15 -14.44 20.63 4.56
C MET A 15 -13.40 21.14 5.57
N VAL A 16 -13.82 21.32 6.83
CA VAL A 16 -12.91 21.69 7.93
C VAL A 16 -12.28 20.44 8.55
N PHE A 17 -10.96 20.47 8.76
CA PHE A 17 -10.21 19.38 9.38
C PHE A 17 -9.78 19.73 10.79
N PHE A 18 -10.23 18.93 11.76
CA PHE A 18 -9.74 18.98 13.13
C PHE A 18 -8.69 17.88 13.30
N THR A 19 -7.42 18.28 13.38
CA THR A 19 -6.29 17.34 13.31
C THR A 19 -5.93 16.69 14.64
N HIS A 20 -6.46 17.17 15.76
CA HIS A 20 -6.12 16.72 17.12
C HIS A 20 -7.38 16.47 17.97
N GLY A 21 -8.32 15.69 17.43
CA GLY A 21 -9.56 15.30 18.10
C GLY A 21 -9.35 14.46 19.36
N ASP A 22 -8.19 13.80 19.49
CA ASP A 22 -7.73 13.15 20.73
C ASP A 22 -7.72 14.12 21.94
N GLN A 23 -7.53 15.42 21.69
CA GLN A 23 -7.47 16.43 22.75
C GLN A 23 -8.84 16.92 23.24
N LEU A 24 -9.94 16.39 22.71
CA LEU A 24 -11.29 16.78 23.12
C LEU A 24 -11.66 16.32 24.55
N LYS A 25 -10.83 15.50 25.21
CA LYS A 25 -10.95 15.10 26.63
C LYS A 25 -12.37 14.64 27.03
N GLY A 26 -13.02 13.88 26.15
CA GLY A 26 -14.37 13.33 26.39
C GLY A 26 -15.53 14.24 25.97
N LYS A 27 -15.27 15.46 25.47
CA LYS A 27 -16.27 16.30 24.81
C LYS A 27 -16.50 15.86 23.37
N SER A 28 -17.71 16.05 22.86
CA SER A 28 -17.97 15.87 21.43
C SER A 28 -17.42 17.07 20.63
N ILE A 29 -17.17 16.87 19.33
CA ILE A 29 -16.76 17.98 18.46
C ILE A 29 -17.85 19.07 18.36
N GLU A 30 -19.12 18.68 18.44
CA GLU A 30 -20.25 19.62 18.46
C GLU A 30 -20.27 20.47 19.75
N GLU A 31 -19.89 19.88 20.89
CA GLU A 31 -19.71 20.62 22.14
C GLU A 31 -18.53 21.59 22.05
N PHE A 32 -17.42 21.16 21.45
CA PHE A 32 -16.24 22.01 21.24
C PHE A 32 -16.52 23.19 20.31
N LEU A 33 -17.28 22.98 19.23
CA LEU A 33 -17.68 24.07 18.33
C LEU A 33 -18.52 25.13 19.06
N LYS A 34 -19.36 24.73 20.02
CA LYS A 34 -20.17 25.68 20.81
C LYS A 34 -19.35 26.69 21.60
N GLU A 35 -18.08 26.38 21.86
CA GLU A 35 -17.18 27.24 22.65
C GLU A 35 -16.56 28.38 21.82
N SER A 36 -16.72 28.39 20.49
CA SER A 36 -16.19 29.43 19.61
C SER A 36 -17.16 29.76 18.47
N GLU A 37 -17.68 30.99 18.47
CA GLU A 37 -18.52 31.50 17.37
C GLU A 37 -17.76 31.51 16.04
N ASP A 38 -16.47 31.85 16.05
CA ASP A 38 -15.62 31.84 14.85
C ASP A 38 -15.47 30.44 14.23
N LEU A 39 -15.33 29.40 15.06
CA LEU A 39 -15.25 28.02 14.57
C LEU A 39 -16.60 27.52 14.04
N GLN A 40 -17.70 27.92 14.68
CA GLN A 40 -19.05 27.63 14.17
C GLN A 40 -19.27 28.30 12.82
N GLU A 41 -18.87 29.57 12.69
CA GLU A 41 -18.99 30.30 11.44
C GLU A 41 -18.12 29.66 10.35
N LEU A 42 -16.90 29.23 10.67
CA LEU A 42 -16.00 28.53 9.75
C LEU A 42 -16.61 27.22 9.25
N VAL A 43 -17.15 26.39 10.15
CA VAL A 43 -17.77 25.11 9.79
C VAL A 43 -19.08 25.32 9.03
N ALA A 44 -19.90 26.31 9.41
CA ALA A 44 -21.12 26.69 8.70
C ALA A 44 -20.82 27.19 7.28
N ASN A 45 -19.73 27.95 7.11
CA ASN A 45 -19.24 28.40 5.80
C ASN A 45 -18.75 27.25 4.90
N CYS A 46 -18.51 26.06 5.46
CA CYS A 46 -18.22 24.82 4.76
C CYS A 46 -19.43 23.86 4.71
N ASN A 47 -20.66 24.38 4.72
CA ASN A 47 -21.90 23.59 4.71
C ASN A 47 -21.96 22.53 5.83
N SER A 48 -21.42 22.87 7.00
CA SER A 48 -21.31 21.98 8.16
C SER A 48 -20.52 20.69 7.87
N GLN A 49 -19.61 20.73 6.89
CA GLN A 49 -18.74 19.61 6.55
C GLN A 49 -17.44 19.69 7.36
N TYR A 50 -17.19 18.67 8.18
CA TYR A 50 -15.94 18.52 8.91
C TYR A 50 -15.53 17.06 9.10
N HIS A 51 -14.24 16.86 9.36
CA HIS A 51 -13.68 15.58 9.77
C HIS A 51 -12.72 15.78 10.95
N VAL A 52 -12.73 14.83 11.88
CA VAL A 52 -11.96 14.90 13.13
C VAL A 52 -11.03 13.69 13.16
N PHE A 53 -9.72 13.96 13.21
CA PHE A 53 -8.70 12.94 13.38
C PHE A 53 -8.38 12.75 14.86
N ASN A 54 -8.36 11.50 15.30
CA ASN A 54 -7.84 11.07 16.58
C ASN A 54 -6.47 10.44 16.36
N ASN A 55 -5.41 11.10 16.83
CA ASN A 55 -4.03 10.64 16.60
C ASN A 55 -3.60 9.50 17.52
N GLU A 56 -4.39 9.13 18.54
CA GLU A 56 -4.12 7.97 19.40
C GLU A 56 -4.63 6.65 18.80
N LEU A 57 -5.49 6.71 17.76
CA LEU A 57 -6.00 5.54 17.06
C LEU A 57 -5.12 5.23 15.84
N GLU A 58 -4.32 4.17 15.92
CA GLU A 58 -3.42 3.72 14.82
C GLU A 58 -4.14 2.98 13.66
N ASP A 59 -5.47 2.94 13.64
CA ASP A 59 -6.25 2.23 12.61
C ASP A 59 -6.60 3.12 11.40
N ARG A 60 -6.60 2.52 10.20
CA ARG A 60 -6.90 3.14 8.90
C ARG A 60 -8.39 3.44 8.69
N SER A 61 -9.25 3.12 9.65
CA SER A 61 -10.69 3.42 9.63
C SER A 61 -10.97 4.92 9.46
N GLN A 62 -10.19 5.79 10.10
CA GLN A 62 -10.34 7.25 10.01
C GLN A 62 -10.10 7.78 8.60
N VAL A 63 -9.07 7.26 7.92
CA VAL A 63 -8.77 7.61 6.52
C VAL A 63 -9.87 7.12 5.58
N THR A 64 -10.41 5.92 5.85
CA THR A 64 -11.51 5.36 5.06
C THR A 64 -12.79 6.19 5.22
N GLU A 65 -13.12 6.61 6.44
CA GLU A 65 -14.26 7.48 6.72
C GLU A 65 -14.12 8.85 6.03
N LEU A 66 -12.91 9.44 6.07
CA LEU A 66 -12.62 10.68 5.36
C LEU A 66 -12.86 10.55 3.85
N LEU A 67 -12.34 9.49 3.24
CA LEU A 67 -12.51 9.25 1.80
C LEU A 67 -13.98 9.10 1.42
N MET A 68 -14.76 8.38 2.23
CA MET A 68 -16.21 8.24 2.03
C MET A 68 -16.94 9.59 2.14
N LYS A 69 -16.55 10.44 3.10
CA LYS A 69 -17.11 11.81 3.23
C LYS A 69 -16.80 12.68 2.01
N ILE A 70 -15.56 12.62 1.50
CA ILE A 70 -15.14 13.36 0.29
C ILE A 70 -15.94 12.92 -0.94
N ILE A 71 -16.14 11.62 -1.12
CA ILE A 71 -16.95 11.06 -2.23
C ILE A 71 -18.40 11.57 -2.14
N ASN A 72 -19.01 11.48 -0.95
CA ASN A 72 -20.38 11.96 -0.72
C ASN A 72 -20.56 13.46 -0.99
N ILE A 73 -19.58 14.29 -0.63
CA ILE A 73 -19.62 15.74 -0.90
C ILE A 73 -19.63 16.01 -2.41
N LYS A 74 -18.85 15.24 -3.17
CA LYS A 74 -18.80 15.36 -4.62
C LYS A 74 -20.12 14.94 -5.29
N GLU A 75 -20.75 13.87 -4.81
CA GLU A 75 -22.02 13.36 -5.35
C GLU A 75 -23.21 14.28 -5.04
N LYS A 76 -23.31 14.81 -3.81
CA LYS A 76 -24.42 15.69 -3.38
C LYS A 76 -24.49 17.01 -4.14
N ASN A 77 -23.37 17.50 -4.65
CA ASN A 77 -23.28 18.80 -5.31
C ASN A 77 -23.36 18.72 -6.86
N GLY A 78 -23.96 17.66 -7.39
CA GLY A 78 -24.27 17.57 -8.83
C GLY A 78 -23.09 17.12 -9.71
N GLY A 79 -22.05 16.54 -9.11
CA GLY A 79 -20.98 15.86 -9.83
C GLY A 79 -21.52 14.62 -10.56
N THR A 80 -22.12 14.81 -11.73
CA THR A 80 -22.53 13.71 -12.60
C THR A 80 -21.31 12.86 -12.95
N SER A 81 -21.35 11.58 -12.64
CA SER A 81 -20.46 10.57 -13.21
C SER A 81 -20.79 10.42 -14.70
N LYS A 82 -20.42 11.41 -15.51
CA LYS A 82 -19.82 11.14 -16.81
C LYS A 82 -18.32 11.21 -16.60
N SER A 83 -17.66 10.13 -16.99
CA SER A 83 -16.21 9.99 -17.08
C SER A 83 -15.52 11.30 -17.52
N THR A 84 -15.09 12.09 -16.55
CA THR A 84 -14.03 13.10 -16.65
C THR A 84 -13.76 13.55 -15.21
N THR A 85 -12.84 12.85 -14.56
CA THR A 85 -12.35 13.22 -13.24
C THR A 85 -11.70 14.61 -13.28
N PRO A 86 -11.99 15.50 -12.31
CA PRO A 86 -11.22 16.72 -12.12
C PRO A 86 -9.77 16.34 -11.81
N THR A 87 -8.84 17.08 -12.40
CA THR A 87 -7.38 16.97 -12.28
C THR A 87 -6.87 17.26 -10.86
N VAL A 88 -7.18 16.37 -9.93
CA VAL A 88 -6.27 16.03 -8.83
C VAL A 88 -5.48 14.83 -9.34
N TYR A 89 -4.18 15.01 -9.55
CA TYR A 89 -3.25 14.07 -10.18
C TYR A 89 -3.63 12.59 -9.99
N ARG A 90 -4.26 12.00 -11.00
CA ARG A 90 -4.18 10.56 -11.24
C ARG A 90 -2.75 10.26 -11.67
N ASN A 91 -1.87 10.08 -10.70
CA ASN A 91 -0.56 9.46 -10.92
C ASN A 91 -0.45 8.14 -10.14
N ASN A 92 -1.59 7.47 -9.96
CA ASN A 92 -1.63 6.10 -9.42
C ASN A 92 -1.28 5.05 -10.49
N GLU A 93 -1.14 5.44 -11.76
CA GLU A 93 -0.63 4.56 -12.80
C GLU A 93 0.90 4.62 -12.85
N HIS A 94 1.52 3.44 -12.81
CA HIS A 94 2.97 3.34 -12.89
C HIS A 94 3.45 3.72 -14.30
N ILE A 95 4.48 4.57 -14.41
CA ILE A 95 5.24 4.64 -15.66
C ILE A 95 5.97 3.30 -15.81
N ARG A 96 5.68 2.59 -16.90
CA ARG A 96 6.23 1.25 -17.19
C ARG A 96 7.35 1.36 -18.20
N ILE A 97 8.58 1.10 -17.77
CA ILE A 97 9.81 1.23 -18.56
C ILE A 97 10.32 -0.17 -18.87
N VAL A 98 10.36 -0.54 -20.15
CA VAL A 98 10.95 -1.82 -20.58
C VAL A 98 12.36 -1.55 -21.10
N MET A 99 13.37 -2.10 -20.42
CA MET A 99 14.77 -1.96 -20.84
C MET A 99 15.16 -3.09 -21.77
N VAL A 100 15.74 -2.73 -22.91
CA VAL A 100 16.10 -3.63 -23.99
C VAL A 100 17.53 -3.39 -24.45
N GLY A 101 18.27 -4.44 -24.76
CA GLY A 101 19.66 -4.33 -25.21
C GLY A 101 20.46 -5.58 -24.91
N LYS A 102 21.69 -5.63 -25.45
CA LYS A 102 22.61 -6.75 -25.30
C LYS A 102 22.97 -7.04 -23.83
N THR A 103 23.39 -8.26 -23.54
CA THR A 103 23.93 -8.63 -22.23
C THR A 103 25.21 -7.85 -21.90
N GLY A 104 25.32 -7.29 -20.70
CA GLY A 104 26.52 -6.57 -20.23
C GLY A 104 26.58 -5.07 -20.55
N VAL A 105 25.58 -4.50 -21.23
CA VAL A 105 25.52 -3.04 -21.54
C VAL A 105 25.11 -2.16 -20.35
N GLY A 106 24.78 -2.78 -19.21
CA GLY A 106 24.44 -2.07 -17.97
C GLY A 106 22.95 -1.91 -17.67
N LYS A 107 22.05 -2.69 -18.29
CA LYS A 107 20.58 -2.61 -18.07
C LYS A 107 20.19 -2.64 -16.59
N SER A 108 20.67 -3.62 -15.82
CA SER A 108 20.38 -3.75 -14.40
C SER A 108 20.91 -2.58 -13.57
N ALA A 109 22.11 -2.07 -13.90
CA ALA A 109 22.67 -0.88 -13.26
C ALA A 109 21.82 0.37 -13.57
N THR A 110 21.44 0.55 -14.83
CA THR A 110 20.49 1.60 -15.25
C THR A 110 19.17 1.50 -14.49
N GLY A 111 18.60 0.30 -14.33
CA GLY A 111 17.36 0.10 -13.57
C GLY A 111 17.50 0.53 -12.10
N ASN A 112 18.64 0.24 -11.49
CA ASN A 112 18.95 0.71 -10.13
C ASN A 112 19.09 2.23 -10.06
N THR A 113 19.74 2.85 -11.04
CA THR A 113 19.85 4.31 -11.17
C THR A 113 18.46 4.95 -11.31
N ILE A 114 17.61 4.43 -12.20
CA ILE A 114 16.24 4.93 -12.42
C ILE A 114 15.43 4.87 -11.13
N LEU A 115 15.46 3.74 -10.42
CA LEU A 115 14.69 3.57 -9.19
C LEU A 115 15.32 4.24 -7.96
N ARG A 116 16.56 4.72 -8.06
CA ARG A 116 17.38 5.23 -6.95
C ARG A 116 17.57 4.21 -5.81
N GLN A 117 17.56 2.92 -6.13
CA GLN A 117 17.69 1.80 -5.19
C GLN A 117 18.35 0.59 -5.86
N LYS A 118 19.05 -0.25 -5.07
CA LYS A 118 19.70 -1.47 -5.56
C LYS A 118 18.70 -2.65 -5.61
N CYS A 119 17.81 -2.67 -6.59
CA CYS A 119 16.82 -3.74 -6.76
C CYS A 119 17.29 -4.87 -7.68
N PHE A 120 18.04 -4.54 -8.71
CA PHE A 120 18.59 -5.51 -9.65
C PHE A 120 20.03 -5.84 -9.24
N GLU A 121 20.37 -7.14 -9.24
CA GLU A 121 21.75 -7.55 -9.02
C GLU A 121 22.61 -7.14 -10.23
N SER A 122 23.50 -6.18 -10.04
CA SER A 122 24.44 -5.70 -11.04
C SER A 122 25.88 -5.90 -10.55
N LYS A 123 26.61 -6.86 -11.12
CA LYS A 123 28.05 -7.03 -10.91
C LYS A 123 28.77 -7.13 -12.25
N PHE A 124 30.01 -6.63 -12.30
CA PHE A 124 30.88 -6.81 -13.46
C PHE A 124 31.29 -8.28 -13.56
N SER A 125 30.63 -9.03 -14.46
CA SER A 125 30.80 -10.47 -14.63
C SER A 125 30.78 -10.83 -16.12
N PHE A 126 31.61 -11.78 -16.52
CA PHE A 126 31.59 -12.34 -17.87
C PHE A 126 30.36 -13.22 -18.15
N LYS A 127 29.65 -13.67 -17.09
CA LYS A 127 28.41 -14.45 -17.18
C LYS A 127 27.20 -13.53 -16.94
N SER A 128 26.13 -13.70 -17.72
CA SER A 128 24.86 -13.01 -17.47
C SER A 128 24.34 -13.38 -16.09
N LEU A 129 24.08 -12.38 -15.25
CA LEU A 129 23.52 -12.58 -13.91
C LEU A 129 21.98 -12.56 -13.93
N THR A 130 21.40 -11.80 -14.87
CA THR A 130 19.96 -11.83 -15.14
C THR A 130 19.67 -12.98 -16.10
N THR A 131 18.95 -13.99 -15.62
CA THR A 131 18.54 -15.18 -16.40
C THR A 131 17.05 -15.20 -16.72
N LEU A 132 16.25 -14.39 -16.01
CA LEU A 132 14.80 -14.25 -16.14
C LEU A 132 14.40 -12.78 -16.11
N CYS A 133 13.31 -12.42 -16.78
CA CYS A 133 12.72 -11.08 -16.69
C CYS A 133 12.41 -10.70 -15.24
N LYS A 134 12.76 -9.49 -14.84
CA LYS A 134 12.47 -8.94 -13.49
C LYS A 134 11.71 -7.63 -13.61
N LYS A 135 10.70 -7.45 -12.76
CA LYS A 135 9.94 -6.21 -12.62
C LYS A 135 10.12 -5.68 -11.21
N GLU A 136 10.62 -4.46 -11.11
CA GLU A 136 10.79 -3.76 -9.84
C GLU A 136 10.02 -2.46 -9.87
N ILE A 137 9.46 -2.07 -8.73
CA ILE A 137 8.61 -0.89 -8.60
C ILE A 137 9.22 0.02 -7.55
N GLY A 138 9.27 1.31 -7.85
CA GLY A 138 9.73 2.34 -6.92
C GLY A 138 8.99 3.66 -7.16
N GLU A 139 9.25 4.62 -6.29
CA GLU A 139 8.71 5.98 -6.40
C GLU A 139 9.86 6.98 -6.51
N VAL A 140 9.82 7.82 -7.53
CA VAL A 140 10.85 8.83 -7.81
C VAL A 140 10.17 10.15 -8.12
N ASP A 141 10.51 11.19 -7.36
CA ASP A 141 9.94 12.54 -7.49
C ASP A 141 8.38 12.52 -7.49
N GLY A 142 7.78 11.66 -6.65
CA GLY A 142 6.33 11.48 -6.52
C GLY A 142 5.68 10.66 -7.65
N GLN A 143 6.46 10.12 -8.58
CA GLN A 143 6.00 9.27 -9.68
C GLN A 143 6.29 7.80 -9.35
N LYS A 144 5.26 6.95 -9.36
CA LYS A 144 5.43 5.50 -9.34
C LYS A 144 5.97 5.03 -10.69
N ILE A 145 7.04 4.23 -10.65
CA ILE A 145 7.74 3.71 -11.82
C ILE A 145 7.88 2.20 -11.65
N ALA A 146 7.55 1.47 -12.70
CA ALA A 146 7.87 0.06 -12.85
C ALA A 146 8.98 -0.08 -13.90
N VAL A 147 10.12 -0.63 -13.50
CA VAL A 147 11.24 -0.94 -14.41
C VAL A 147 11.25 -2.44 -14.67
N ILE A 148 11.21 -2.80 -15.94
CA ILE A 148 11.27 -4.19 -16.42
C ILE A 148 12.66 -4.41 -17.02
N ASP A 149 13.50 -5.16 -16.31
CA ASP A 149 14.78 -5.65 -16.81
C ASP A 149 14.56 -6.97 -17.53
N SER A 150 14.68 -6.95 -18.86
CA SER A 150 14.58 -8.15 -19.69
C SER A 150 15.99 -8.72 -19.95
N PRO A 151 16.30 -9.97 -19.54
CA PRO A 151 17.56 -10.60 -19.86
C PRO A 151 17.66 -10.79 -21.36
N GLY A 152 18.59 -10.08 -22.00
CA GLY A 152 19.02 -10.35 -23.37
C GLY A 152 17.89 -10.78 -24.32
N LEU A 153 16.74 -10.07 -24.33
CA LEU A 153 15.57 -10.38 -25.17
C LEU A 153 15.93 -10.47 -26.67
N PHE A 154 17.13 -9.98 -26.99
CA PHE A 154 17.73 -9.84 -28.30
C PHE A 154 19.11 -10.51 -28.40
N ASP A 155 19.49 -11.33 -27.42
CA ASP A 155 20.75 -12.07 -27.37
C ASP A 155 20.63 -13.33 -28.24
N THR A 156 21.46 -13.42 -29.27
CA THR A 156 21.46 -14.52 -30.26
C THR A 156 21.91 -15.86 -29.68
N ARG A 157 22.31 -15.90 -28.40
CA ARG A 157 22.77 -17.10 -27.70
C ARG A 157 21.65 -17.89 -26.99
N ASN A 158 20.43 -17.37 -26.95
CA ASN A 158 19.29 -18.02 -26.30
C ASN A 158 18.55 -18.96 -27.29
N THR A 159 17.88 -19.99 -26.76
CA THR A 159 16.98 -20.84 -27.56
C THR A 159 15.70 -20.09 -27.93
N GLU A 160 14.98 -20.58 -28.94
CA GLU A 160 13.70 -19.99 -29.34
C GLU A 160 12.67 -20.07 -28.21
N GLU A 161 12.58 -21.19 -27.48
CA GLU A 161 11.63 -21.36 -26.39
C GLU A 161 11.86 -20.34 -25.26
N LYS A 162 13.13 -20.16 -24.87
CA LYS A 162 13.49 -19.19 -23.83
C LYS A 162 13.17 -17.76 -24.27
N THR A 163 13.42 -17.45 -25.55
CA THR A 163 13.11 -16.13 -26.11
C THR A 163 11.62 -15.84 -26.07
N VAL A 164 10.77 -16.82 -26.43
CA VAL A 164 9.31 -16.70 -26.33
C VAL A 164 8.88 -16.47 -24.87
N GLN A 165 9.43 -17.24 -23.93
CA GLN A 165 9.11 -17.11 -22.51
C GLN A 165 9.47 -15.71 -21.96
N ASP A 166 10.66 -15.20 -22.28
CA ASP A 166 11.08 -13.87 -21.84
C ASP A 166 10.23 -12.75 -22.45
N ILE A 167 9.82 -12.90 -23.72
CA ILE A 167 8.90 -11.96 -24.38
C ILE A 167 7.53 -11.99 -23.69
N SER A 168 6.94 -13.17 -23.48
CA SER A 168 5.64 -13.31 -22.82
C SER A 168 5.65 -12.73 -21.41
N GLN A 169 6.71 -12.99 -20.64
CA GLN A 169 6.86 -12.45 -19.29
C GLN A 169 7.01 -10.92 -19.30
N SER A 170 7.79 -10.38 -20.25
CA SER A 170 7.95 -8.94 -20.43
C SER A 170 6.62 -8.26 -20.78
N ILE A 171 5.80 -8.87 -21.64
CA ILE A 171 4.47 -8.39 -21.99
C ILE A 171 3.58 -8.34 -20.74
N ALA A 172 3.51 -9.44 -19.98
CA ALA A 172 2.70 -9.50 -18.77
C ALA A 172 3.14 -8.45 -17.73
N TYR A 173 4.44 -8.24 -17.56
CA TYR A 173 4.97 -7.23 -16.63
C TYR A 173 4.72 -5.79 -17.07
N ALA A 174 4.73 -5.54 -18.38
CA ALA A 174 4.49 -4.22 -18.96
C ALA A 174 3.01 -3.92 -19.21
N SER A 175 2.11 -4.89 -19.05
CA SER A 175 0.64 -4.73 -19.20
C SER A 175 0.08 -3.55 -18.38
N PRO A 176 -0.89 -2.77 -18.91
CA PRO A 176 -1.56 -2.85 -20.22
C PRO A 176 -0.71 -2.40 -21.43
N GLY A 177 0.57 -2.12 -21.19
CA GLY A 177 1.60 -1.89 -22.19
C GLY A 177 2.61 -0.83 -21.73
N PRO A 178 3.83 -0.81 -22.27
CA PRO A 178 4.90 0.06 -21.77
C PRO A 178 4.65 1.54 -22.11
N HIS A 179 5.12 2.42 -21.24
CA HIS A 179 5.21 3.84 -21.54
C HIS A 179 6.43 4.14 -22.41
N ILE A 180 7.51 3.38 -22.24
CA ILE A 180 8.70 3.53 -23.06
C ILE A 180 9.45 2.20 -23.16
N PHE A 181 10.01 1.94 -24.33
CA PHE A 181 11.09 0.98 -24.55
C PHE A 181 12.43 1.74 -24.53
N LEU A 182 13.27 1.47 -23.53
CA LEU A 182 14.62 2.05 -23.44
C LEU A 182 15.64 1.11 -24.05
N VAL A 183 16.16 1.49 -25.23
CA VAL A 183 17.23 0.78 -25.94
C VAL A 183 18.57 1.15 -25.33
N ILE A 184 19.08 0.29 -24.47
CA ILE A 184 20.31 0.53 -23.71
C ILE A 184 21.51 0.20 -24.57
N ILE A 185 22.33 1.22 -24.85
CA ILE A 185 23.57 1.13 -25.62
C ILE A 185 24.72 1.60 -24.73
N ARG A 186 25.84 0.88 -24.74
CA ARG A 186 27.04 1.33 -24.03
C ARG A 186 27.85 2.27 -24.93
N LEU A 187 28.30 3.40 -24.39
CA LEU A 187 29.25 4.27 -25.12
C LEU A 187 30.56 3.52 -25.43
N GLY A 188 31.08 3.74 -26.64
CA GLY A 188 32.21 3.01 -27.19
C GLY A 188 31.81 2.07 -28.33
N ARG A 189 32.13 0.77 -28.22
CA ARG A 189 31.96 -0.17 -29.35
C ARG A 189 30.49 -0.51 -29.60
N PHE A 190 29.97 -0.02 -30.72
CA PHE A 190 28.68 -0.43 -31.26
C PHE A 190 28.78 -1.75 -32.04
N THR A 191 27.86 -2.67 -31.77
CA THR A 191 27.90 -4.05 -32.26
C THR A 191 26.71 -4.37 -33.16
N GLU A 192 26.86 -5.41 -34.00
CA GLU A 192 25.80 -5.85 -34.91
C GLU A 192 24.52 -6.27 -34.17
N GLU A 193 24.66 -6.83 -32.96
CA GLU A 193 23.53 -7.19 -32.10
C GLU A 193 22.72 -5.95 -31.65
N GLU A 194 23.41 -4.84 -31.39
CA GLU A 194 22.78 -3.58 -31.01
C GLU A 194 22.04 -2.95 -32.20
N LYS A 195 22.60 -3.02 -33.42
CA LYS A 195 21.92 -2.57 -34.66
C LYS A 195 20.58 -3.27 -34.88
N GLN A 196 20.54 -4.57 -34.59
CA GLN A 196 19.34 -5.39 -34.78
C GLN A 196 18.30 -5.22 -33.66
N THR A 197 18.64 -4.56 -32.54
CA THR A 197 17.74 -4.48 -31.37
C THR A 197 16.41 -3.81 -31.72
N VAL A 198 16.44 -2.67 -32.43
CA VAL A 198 15.20 -1.97 -32.85
C VAL A 198 14.40 -2.80 -33.87
N GLN A 199 15.06 -3.51 -34.79
CA GLN A 199 14.36 -4.39 -35.73
C GLN A 199 13.63 -5.52 -35.00
N LYS A 200 14.21 -6.06 -33.92
CA LYS A 200 13.58 -7.10 -33.13
C LYS A 200 12.40 -6.55 -32.30
N ILE A 201 12.49 -5.33 -31.76
CA ILE A 201 11.34 -4.64 -31.15
C ILE A 201 10.20 -4.52 -32.17
N GLN A 202 10.50 -4.08 -33.40
CA GLN A 202 9.51 -3.97 -34.47
C GLN A 202 8.91 -5.31 -34.87
N LYS A 203 9.69 -6.39 -34.87
CA LYS A 203 9.22 -7.74 -35.19
C LYS A 203 8.24 -8.26 -34.14
N ILE A 204 8.48 -7.97 -32.86
CA ILE A 204 7.68 -8.48 -31.73
C ILE A 204 6.46 -7.61 -31.48
N PHE A 205 6.66 -6.29 -31.41
CA PHE A 205 5.63 -5.34 -31.01
C PHE A 205 4.99 -4.65 -32.21
N GLY A 206 5.69 -4.56 -33.35
CA GLY A 206 5.23 -3.84 -34.52
C GLY A 206 5.93 -2.48 -34.66
N LYS A 207 5.81 -1.86 -35.84
CA LYS A 207 6.53 -0.62 -36.18
C LYS A 207 6.16 0.57 -35.29
N GLU A 208 4.93 0.61 -34.79
CA GLU A 208 4.43 1.68 -33.92
C GLU A 208 5.18 1.75 -32.58
N ALA A 209 5.82 0.66 -32.14
CA ALA A 209 6.64 0.65 -30.92
C ALA A 209 7.82 1.65 -31.00
N ASN A 210 8.29 1.98 -32.20
CA ASN A 210 9.31 3.00 -32.41
C ASN A 210 8.94 4.36 -31.81
N LYS A 211 7.65 4.73 -31.87
CA LYS A 211 7.15 6.01 -31.34
C LYS A 211 7.28 6.12 -29.82
N TYR A 212 7.34 4.96 -29.16
CA TYR A 212 7.53 4.80 -27.72
C TYR A 212 8.91 4.23 -27.39
N SER A 213 9.89 4.43 -28.27
CA SER A 213 11.27 3.95 -28.06
C SER A 213 12.22 5.13 -27.92
N MET A 214 13.22 4.98 -27.05
CA MET A 214 14.30 5.95 -26.86
C MET A 214 15.62 5.20 -26.65
N VAL A 215 16.71 5.72 -27.24
CA VAL A 215 18.06 5.20 -26.97
C VAL A 215 18.58 5.76 -25.66
N LEU A 216 19.07 4.90 -24.76
CA LEU A 216 19.77 5.32 -23.55
C LEU A 216 21.24 4.90 -23.64
N PHE A 217 22.13 5.87 -23.69
CA PHE A 217 23.56 5.66 -23.66
C PHE A 217 24.06 5.52 -22.22
N THR A 218 24.77 4.45 -21.91
CA THR A 218 25.43 4.26 -20.60
C THR A 218 26.91 4.61 -20.68
N HIS A 219 27.54 4.81 -19.52
CA HIS A 219 28.94 5.24 -19.38
C HIS A 219 29.17 6.65 -19.94
N GLY A 220 28.26 7.58 -19.63
CA GLY A 220 28.34 8.99 -20.04
C GLY A 220 29.64 9.70 -19.64
N ASP A 221 30.34 9.20 -18.61
CA ASP A 221 31.70 9.63 -18.24
C ASP A 221 32.69 9.55 -19.40
N GLN A 222 32.50 8.63 -20.34
CA GLN A 222 33.39 8.44 -21.49
C GLN A 222 33.35 9.59 -22.49
N LEU A 223 32.29 10.42 -22.47
CA LEU A 223 32.20 11.60 -23.34
C LEU A 223 33.22 12.69 -22.94
N LYS A 224 33.76 12.66 -21.71
CA LYS A 224 34.78 13.62 -21.22
C LYS A 224 34.40 15.10 -21.46
N GLY A 225 33.11 15.42 -21.30
CA GLY A 225 32.57 16.78 -21.50
C GLY A 225 32.19 17.13 -22.94
N LYS A 226 32.39 16.22 -23.90
CA LYS A 226 31.91 16.40 -25.27
C LYS A 226 30.40 16.17 -25.39
N PRO A 227 29.73 16.85 -26.33
CA PRO A 227 28.34 16.55 -26.65
C PRO A 227 28.19 15.12 -27.21
N ILE A 228 27.09 14.46 -26.91
CA ILE A 228 26.78 13.11 -27.43
C ILE A 228 26.60 13.13 -28.95
N GLU A 229 26.21 14.27 -29.50
CA GLU A 229 26.05 14.50 -30.93
C GLU A 229 27.35 14.26 -31.71
N GLU A 230 28.51 14.62 -31.16
CA GLU A 230 29.81 14.29 -31.78
C GLU A 230 29.98 12.77 -31.93
N PHE A 231 29.60 12.00 -30.91
CA PHE A 231 29.69 10.53 -30.95
C PHE A 231 28.68 9.90 -31.92
N LEU A 232 27.49 10.49 -32.07
CA LEU A 232 26.51 10.04 -33.07
C LEU A 232 27.04 10.21 -34.49
N GLU A 233 27.75 11.30 -34.77
CA GLU A 233 28.31 11.55 -36.11
C GLU A 233 29.39 10.55 -36.53
N GLU A 234 30.01 9.84 -35.58
CA GLU A 234 31.03 8.82 -35.88
C GLU A 234 30.47 7.54 -36.54
N SER A 235 29.15 7.30 -36.48
CA SER A 235 28.54 6.08 -37.02
C SER A 235 27.16 6.31 -37.64
N GLU A 236 27.05 6.05 -38.94
CA GLU A 236 25.76 6.07 -39.66
C GLU A 236 24.76 5.06 -39.08
N ASP A 237 25.23 3.86 -38.70
CA ASP A 237 24.35 2.85 -38.12
C ASP A 237 23.76 3.31 -36.77
N LEU A 238 24.54 4.07 -35.98
CA LEU A 238 24.07 4.63 -34.70
C LEU A 238 23.08 5.77 -34.92
N LYS A 239 23.33 6.65 -35.90
CA LYS A 239 22.36 7.67 -36.34
C LYS A 239 21.06 7.04 -36.81
N GLU A 240 21.12 5.96 -37.58
CA GLU A 240 19.95 5.23 -38.03
C GLU A 240 19.18 4.61 -36.85
N LEU A 241 19.87 4.04 -35.87
CA LEU A 241 19.26 3.51 -34.65
C LEU A 241 18.47 4.59 -33.91
N VAL A 242 19.10 5.74 -33.66
CA VAL A 242 18.47 6.89 -32.99
C VAL A 242 17.30 7.43 -33.81
N ALA A 243 17.43 7.51 -35.14
CA ALA A 243 16.36 7.93 -36.03
C ALA A 243 15.13 6.99 -35.95
N LYS A 244 15.36 5.67 -35.86
CA LYS A 244 14.27 4.69 -35.66
C LYS A 244 13.60 4.83 -34.29
N CYS A 245 14.30 5.32 -33.27
CA CYS A 245 13.74 5.66 -31.96
C CYS A 245 13.23 7.12 -31.91
N ASN A 246 12.60 7.60 -33.00
CA ASN A 246 12.01 8.94 -33.10
C ASN A 246 12.99 10.09 -32.76
N LYS A 247 14.28 9.90 -33.04
CA LYS A 247 15.37 10.83 -32.68
C LYS A 247 15.47 11.12 -31.18
N GLN A 248 14.91 10.24 -30.35
CA GLN A 248 14.94 10.36 -28.89
C GLN A 248 16.13 9.60 -28.33
N TYR A 249 16.94 10.29 -27.55
CA TYR A 249 18.00 9.68 -26.78
C TYR A 249 18.24 10.37 -25.44
N HIS A 250 18.92 9.67 -24.54
CA HIS A 250 19.39 10.20 -23.26
C HIS A 250 20.71 9.55 -22.86
N VAL A 251 21.50 10.21 -22.01
CA VAL A 251 22.83 9.74 -21.60
C VAL A 251 22.85 9.61 -20.09
N PHE A 252 23.29 8.45 -19.61
CA PHE A 252 23.42 8.12 -18.20
C PHE A 252 24.87 7.88 -17.82
N ASN A 253 25.22 8.39 -16.64
CA ASN A 253 26.37 7.90 -15.90
C ASN A 253 25.87 7.23 -14.62
N ASN A 254 25.93 5.89 -14.60
CA ASN A 254 25.44 5.08 -13.50
C ASN A 254 26.32 5.16 -12.24
N ASP A 255 27.51 5.76 -12.33
CA ASP A 255 28.42 5.97 -11.21
C ASP A 255 28.26 7.37 -10.58
N MET A 256 27.47 8.26 -11.20
CA MET A 256 27.17 9.58 -10.63
C MET A 256 26.01 9.51 -9.63
N GLU A 257 26.20 10.16 -8.48
CA GLU A 257 25.13 10.37 -7.49
C GLU A 257 24.10 11.40 -7.94
N ASP A 258 24.39 12.19 -8.98
CA ASP A 258 23.50 13.21 -9.48
C ASP A 258 22.16 12.58 -9.91
N ARG A 259 21.10 13.03 -9.24
CA ARG A 259 19.73 12.54 -9.41
C ARG A 259 18.97 13.27 -10.52
N SER A 260 19.54 14.34 -11.08
CA SER A 260 18.93 15.17 -12.13
C SER A 260 18.70 14.40 -13.43
N GLN A 261 19.64 13.53 -13.82
CA GLN A 261 19.57 12.66 -15.00
C GLN A 261 18.30 11.80 -15.00
N VAL A 262 17.88 11.27 -13.85
CA VAL A 262 16.63 10.50 -13.75
C VAL A 262 15.41 11.39 -13.97
N SER A 263 15.39 12.58 -13.36
CA SER A 263 14.29 13.53 -13.50
C SER A 263 14.16 14.01 -14.96
N GLU A 264 15.28 14.22 -15.65
CA GLU A 264 15.32 14.56 -17.08
C GLU A 264 14.81 13.43 -17.97
N LEU A 265 15.24 12.19 -17.73
CA LEU A 265 14.72 11.01 -18.42
C LEU A 265 13.20 10.93 -18.30
N LEU A 266 12.66 11.07 -17.08
CA LEU A 266 11.21 11.01 -16.84
C LEU A 266 10.45 12.15 -17.53
N LYS A 267 11.01 13.36 -17.60
CA LYS A 267 10.44 14.46 -18.39
C LYS A 267 10.37 14.10 -19.87
N LYS A 268 11.45 13.55 -20.46
CA LYS A 268 11.45 13.12 -21.87
C LYS A 268 10.43 12.01 -22.12
N ILE A 269 10.30 11.03 -21.22
CA ILE A 269 9.29 9.96 -21.33
C ILE A 269 7.88 10.54 -21.34
N LYS A 270 7.57 11.49 -20.45
CA LYS A 270 6.27 12.16 -20.43
C LYS A 270 5.99 12.90 -21.74
N GLN A 271 6.97 13.65 -22.26
CA GLN A 271 6.84 14.35 -23.54
C GLN A 271 6.58 13.39 -24.71
N ILE A 272 7.28 12.25 -24.77
CA ILE A 272 7.03 11.22 -25.79
C ILE A 272 5.60 10.69 -25.70
N ASN A 273 5.11 10.41 -24.49
CA ASN A 273 3.76 9.90 -24.32
C ASN A 273 2.72 10.95 -24.71
N GLU A 274 2.91 12.21 -24.31
CA GLU A 274 2.04 13.33 -24.69
C GLU A 274 1.95 13.50 -26.22
N GLN A 275 3.09 13.43 -26.92
CA GLN A 275 3.14 13.45 -28.39
C GLN A 275 2.42 12.26 -29.04
N ASN A 276 2.30 11.14 -28.33
CA ASN A 276 1.61 9.95 -28.78
C ASN A 276 0.17 9.81 -28.23
N GLY A 277 -0.44 10.91 -27.80
CA GLY A 277 -1.84 10.94 -27.34
C GLY A 277 -2.03 10.75 -25.83
N GLY A 278 -0.95 10.90 -25.05
CA GLY A 278 -0.99 10.90 -23.58
C GLY A 278 -1.13 9.52 -22.94
N SER A 279 -0.97 8.43 -23.70
CA SER A 279 -1.14 7.06 -23.22
C SER A 279 0.15 6.25 -23.35
N HIS A 280 0.12 5.03 -22.83
CA HIS A 280 1.13 4.02 -23.03
C HIS A 280 0.96 3.33 -24.40
N TYR A 281 2.03 2.71 -24.87
CA TYR A 281 1.98 1.83 -26.04
C TYR A 281 1.10 0.61 -25.75
N THR A 282 0.24 0.22 -26.70
CA THR A 282 -0.59 -0.98 -26.55
C THR A 282 -0.80 -1.67 -27.90
N THR A 283 -1.06 -2.97 -27.85
CA THR A 283 -1.39 -3.84 -29.00
C THR A 283 -2.45 -4.85 -28.56
N GLU A 284 -3.01 -5.62 -29.50
CA GLU A 284 -3.92 -6.72 -29.17
C GLU A 284 -3.30 -7.71 -28.17
N THR A 285 -1.99 -8.00 -28.31
CA THR A 285 -1.27 -8.88 -27.37
C THR A 285 -1.26 -8.30 -25.94
N PHE A 286 -1.03 -6.99 -25.80
CA PHE A 286 -1.08 -6.34 -24.49
C PHE A 286 -2.50 -6.28 -23.91
N GLN A 287 -3.50 -6.03 -24.75
CA GLN A 287 -4.91 -6.01 -24.32
C GLN A 287 -5.38 -7.39 -23.85
N ASN A 288 -4.95 -8.45 -24.55
CA ASN A 288 -5.24 -9.83 -24.15
C ASN A 288 -4.52 -10.21 -22.86
N ALA A 289 -3.26 -9.79 -22.69
CA ALA A 289 -2.52 -9.98 -21.45
C ALA A 289 -3.19 -9.26 -20.27
N GLU A 290 -3.61 -8.00 -20.45
CA GLU A 290 -4.30 -7.24 -19.40
C GLU A 290 -5.61 -7.91 -18.98
N ARG A 291 -6.39 -8.38 -19.96
CA ARG A 291 -7.64 -9.09 -19.68
C ARG A 291 -7.40 -10.36 -18.88
N ALA A 292 -6.44 -11.18 -19.29
CA ALA A 292 -6.08 -12.42 -18.58
C ALA A 292 -5.58 -12.14 -17.16
N ILE A 293 -4.76 -11.09 -16.98
CA ILE A 293 -4.27 -10.66 -15.66
C ILE A 293 -5.42 -10.21 -14.77
N GLU A 294 -6.36 -9.40 -15.27
CA GLU A 294 -7.48 -8.92 -14.48
C GLU A 294 -8.46 -10.07 -14.14
N GLU A 295 -8.75 -10.98 -15.07
CA GLU A 295 -9.55 -12.18 -14.80
C GLU A 295 -8.94 -13.04 -13.69
N GLU A 296 -7.63 -13.31 -13.75
CA GLU A 296 -6.92 -14.10 -12.75
C GLU A 296 -6.85 -13.38 -11.40
N LYS A 297 -6.62 -12.07 -11.39
CA LYS A 297 -6.65 -11.25 -10.18
C LYS A 297 -8.02 -11.31 -9.48
N GLN A 298 -9.12 -11.25 -10.24
CA GLN A 298 -10.46 -11.39 -9.69
C GLN A 298 -10.71 -12.80 -9.13
N ARG A 299 -10.19 -13.84 -9.78
CA ARG A 299 -10.25 -15.23 -9.27
C ARG A 299 -9.54 -15.36 -7.92
N ILE A 300 -8.28 -14.90 -7.84
CA ILE A 300 -7.47 -14.93 -6.62
C ILE A 300 -8.14 -14.13 -5.48
N LEU A 301 -8.70 -12.96 -5.79
CA LEU A 301 -9.35 -12.13 -4.78
C LEU A 301 -10.56 -12.84 -4.16
N LYS A 302 -11.42 -13.46 -4.99
CA LYS A 302 -12.56 -14.26 -4.53
C LYS A 302 -12.13 -15.45 -3.68
N GLU A 303 -11.10 -16.19 -4.10
CA GLU A 303 -10.56 -17.31 -3.33
C GLU A 303 -10.03 -16.85 -1.95
N LYS A 304 -9.36 -15.70 -1.91
CA LYS A 304 -8.84 -15.11 -0.66
C LYS A 304 -9.95 -14.58 0.25
N GLU A 305 -10.98 -13.96 -0.30
CA GLU A 305 -12.16 -13.52 0.47
C GLU A 305 -12.88 -14.71 1.11
N GLU A 306 -13.03 -15.81 0.35
CA GLU A 306 -13.61 -17.06 0.85
C GLU A 306 -12.76 -17.65 1.99
N GLN A 307 -11.44 -17.68 1.81
CA GLN A 307 -10.52 -18.16 2.84
C GLN A 307 -10.59 -17.29 4.10
N ASN A 308 -10.52 -15.96 3.95
CA ASN A 308 -10.64 -15.02 5.07
C ASN A 308 -11.97 -15.16 5.80
N ARG A 309 -13.08 -15.39 5.09
CA ARG A 309 -14.39 -15.61 5.70
C ARG A 309 -14.42 -16.87 6.57
N LYS A 310 -13.85 -17.97 6.08
CA LYS A 310 -13.73 -19.23 6.84
C LYS A 310 -12.83 -19.08 8.06
N GLU A 311 -11.69 -18.39 7.92
CA GLU A 311 -10.79 -18.10 9.03
C GLU A 311 -11.46 -17.23 10.09
N LEU A 312 -12.22 -16.21 9.68
CA LEU A 312 -12.97 -15.34 10.59
C LEU A 312 -14.10 -16.09 11.32
N GLU A 313 -14.82 -16.97 10.63
CA GLU A 313 -15.87 -17.79 11.25
C GLU A 313 -15.28 -18.75 12.29
N LYS A 314 -14.15 -19.39 11.97
CA LYS A 314 -13.44 -20.27 12.91
C LYS A 314 -12.97 -19.50 14.15
N LEU A 315 -12.36 -18.32 13.95
CA LEU A 315 -11.93 -17.47 15.05
C LEU A 315 -13.10 -17.03 15.95
N ARG A 316 -14.25 -16.70 15.34
CA ARG A 316 -15.47 -16.36 16.11
C ARG A 316 -15.95 -17.51 16.99
N LYS A 317 -16.02 -18.73 16.46
CA LYS A 317 -16.39 -19.92 17.25
C LYS A 317 -15.40 -20.19 18.38
N GLU A 318 -14.09 -20.07 18.13
CA GLU A 318 -13.08 -20.24 19.18
C GLU A 318 -13.18 -19.18 20.30
N ILE A 319 -13.53 -17.94 19.95
CA ILE A 319 -13.75 -16.87 20.94
C ILE A 319 -15.03 -17.16 21.75
N GLU A 320 -16.11 -17.56 21.09
CA GLU A 320 -17.39 -17.88 21.74
C GLU A 320 -17.23 -19.07 22.70
N GLU A 321 -16.57 -20.16 22.28
CA GLU A 321 -16.28 -21.32 23.14
C GLU A 321 -15.42 -20.94 24.35
N LYS A 322 -14.41 -20.08 24.17
CA LYS A 322 -13.58 -19.58 25.28
C LYS A 322 -14.39 -18.74 26.25
N PHE A 323 -15.25 -17.86 25.74
CA PHE A 323 -16.10 -17.01 26.57
C PHE A 323 -17.12 -17.86 27.35
N GLU A 324 -17.75 -18.83 26.70
CA GLU A 324 -18.65 -19.78 27.37
C GLU A 324 -17.94 -20.56 28.48
N ARG A 325 -16.71 -21.04 28.22
CA ARG A 325 -15.93 -21.76 29.23
C ARG A 325 -15.62 -20.87 30.44
N GLN A 326 -15.18 -19.63 30.22
CA GLN A 326 -14.94 -18.67 31.30
C GLN A 326 -16.20 -18.40 32.11
N MET A 327 -17.35 -18.19 31.45
CA MET A 327 -18.62 -17.98 32.14
C MET A 327 -19.06 -19.20 32.97
N ARG A 328 -18.78 -20.43 32.51
CA ARG A 328 -19.06 -21.66 33.26
C ARG A 328 -18.14 -21.78 34.48
N GLU A 329 -16.85 -21.47 34.33
CA GLU A 329 -15.87 -21.46 35.41
C GLU A 329 -16.26 -20.42 36.49
N GLU A 330 -16.59 -19.19 36.08
CA GLU A 330 -17.00 -18.13 37.03
C GLU A 330 -18.29 -18.48 37.78
N LYS A 331 -19.28 -19.07 37.10
CA LYS A 331 -20.50 -19.57 37.75
C LYS A 331 -20.21 -20.69 38.76
N ALA A 332 -19.30 -21.60 38.42
CA ALA A 332 -18.91 -22.69 39.32
C ALA A 332 -18.19 -22.16 40.56
N ASP A 333 -17.28 -21.20 40.39
CA ASP A 333 -16.56 -20.58 41.51
C ASP A 333 -17.49 -19.77 42.41
N ARG A 334 -18.42 -18.99 41.83
CA ARG A 334 -19.46 -18.29 42.60
C ARG A 334 -20.34 -19.25 43.40
N LYS A 335 -20.68 -20.40 42.84
CA LYS A 335 -21.45 -21.44 43.55
C LYS A 335 -20.67 -22.01 44.73
N ARG A 336 -19.38 -22.34 44.53
CA ARG A 336 -18.50 -22.83 45.61
C ARG A 336 -18.36 -21.81 46.74
N GLU A 337 -18.24 -20.53 46.41
CA GLU A 337 -18.13 -19.45 47.40
C GLU A 337 -19.40 -19.34 48.26
N ASN A 338 -20.58 -19.42 47.65
CA ASN A 338 -21.85 -19.44 48.36
C ASN A 338 -21.99 -20.68 49.27
N GLU A 339 -21.65 -21.88 48.79
CA GLU A 339 -21.68 -23.11 49.60
C GLU A 339 -20.74 -23.01 50.81
N LEU A 340 -19.55 -22.40 50.64
CA LEU A 340 -18.60 -22.18 51.72
C LEU A 340 -19.15 -21.19 52.76
N ARG A 341 -19.84 -20.14 52.30
CA ARG A 341 -20.50 -19.16 53.16
C ARG A 341 -21.61 -19.81 53.98
N ASP A 342 -22.50 -20.56 53.35
CA ASP A 342 -23.59 -21.28 54.02
C ASP A 342 -23.04 -22.26 55.07
N ALA A 343 -21.96 -22.99 54.75
CA ALA A 343 -21.31 -23.89 55.69
C ALA A 343 -20.70 -23.16 56.91
N ARG A 344 -20.16 -21.94 56.72
CA ARG A 344 -19.64 -21.10 57.81
C ARG A 344 -20.78 -20.59 58.70
N GLU A 345 -21.91 -20.20 58.11
CA GLU A 345 -23.09 -19.75 58.86
C GLU A 345 -23.65 -20.88 59.72
N ARG A 346 -23.82 -22.09 59.17
CA ARG A 346 -24.25 -23.28 59.94
C ARG A 346 -23.31 -23.60 61.11
N LYS A 347 -21.99 -23.54 60.89
CA LYS A 347 -21.00 -23.75 61.98
C LYS A 347 -21.14 -22.72 63.08
N LYS A 348 -21.33 -21.44 62.74
CA LYS A 348 -21.57 -20.37 63.73
C LYS A 348 -22.85 -20.61 64.52
N GLU A 349 -23.94 -21.01 63.85
CA GLU A 349 -25.21 -21.33 64.51
C GLU A 349 -25.06 -22.51 65.49
N GLU A 350 -24.35 -23.57 65.08
CA GLU A 350 -24.04 -24.70 65.97
C GLU A 350 -23.19 -24.28 67.18
N GLU A 351 -22.18 -23.43 66.98
CA GLU A 351 -21.36 -22.90 68.09
C GLU A 351 -22.19 -22.03 69.04
N ILE A 352 -23.03 -21.14 68.51
CA ILE A 352 -23.96 -20.32 69.31
C ILE A 352 -24.91 -21.22 70.11
N LYS A 353 -25.44 -22.28 69.48
CA LYS A 353 -26.33 -23.23 70.15
C LYS A 353 -25.61 -23.94 71.30
N LYS A 354 -24.41 -24.47 71.06
CA LYS A 354 -23.58 -25.10 72.11
C LYS A 354 -23.24 -24.14 73.24
N LEU A 355 -22.99 -22.86 72.93
CA LEU A 355 -22.71 -21.85 73.93
C LEU A 355 -23.94 -21.56 74.80
N LYS A 356 -25.13 -21.46 74.20
CA LYS A 356 -26.40 -21.28 74.92
C LYS A 356 -26.69 -22.48 75.83
N GLU A 357 -26.53 -23.70 75.33
CA GLU A 357 -26.72 -24.93 76.13
C GLU A 357 -25.77 -24.95 77.35
N LYS A 358 -24.49 -24.57 77.17
CA LYS A 358 -23.55 -24.43 78.29
C LYS A 358 -23.95 -23.34 79.28
N GLN A 359 -24.40 -22.18 78.80
CA GLN A 359 -24.88 -21.10 79.66
C GLN A 359 -26.10 -21.50 80.47
N GLU A 360 -27.04 -22.24 79.86
CA GLU A 360 -28.23 -22.75 80.52
C GLU A 360 -27.88 -23.80 81.59
N GLU A 361 -26.97 -24.72 81.28
CA GLU A 361 -26.46 -25.69 82.26
C GLU A 361 -25.75 -25.01 83.43
N GLN A 362 -24.94 -23.98 83.15
CA GLN A 362 -24.27 -23.19 84.19
C GLN A 362 -25.28 -22.44 85.05
N ALA A 363 -26.23 -21.72 84.45
CA ALA A 363 -27.27 -21.00 85.17
C ALA A 363 -28.11 -21.94 86.05
N ARG A 364 -28.37 -23.16 85.58
CA ARG A 364 -29.04 -24.19 86.38
C ARG A 364 -28.20 -24.59 87.59
N ARG A 365 -26.90 -24.88 87.44
CA ARG A 365 -26.02 -25.23 88.57
C ARG A 365 -25.95 -24.10 89.60
N GLU A 366 -25.81 -22.85 89.14
CA GLU A 366 -25.80 -21.67 90.01
C GLU A 366 -27.14 -21.50 90.76
N ALA A 367 -28.27 -21.82 90.13
CA ALA A 367 -29.58 -21.81 90.78
C ALA A 367 -29.74 -22.94 91.81
N GLU A 368 -29.24 -24.15 91.53
CA GLU A 368 -29.25 -25.29 92.45
C GLU A 368 -28.44 -25.00 93.73
N GLU A 369 -27.38 -24.19 93.66
CA GLU A 369 -26.56 -23.75 94.80
C GLU A 369 -27.09 -22.48 95.50
N ASN A 370 -28.18 -21.87 95.00
CA ASN A 370 -28.69 -20.62 95.54
C ASN A 370 -29.41 -20.84 96.89
N GLY A 371 -28.85 -20.26 97.96
CA GLY A 371 -29.38 -20.39 99.33
C GLY A 371 -30.86 -19.99 99.51
N LYS A 372 -31.38 -19.05 98.70
CA LYS A 372 -32.81 -18.69 98.76
C LYS A 372 -33.72 -19.81 98.25
N ILE A 373 -33.29 -20.54 97.21
CA ILE A 373 -34.05 -21.68 96.67
C ILE A 373 -34.02 -22.84 97.67
N LEU A 374 -32.85 -23.17 98.22
CA LEU A 374 -32.72 -24.23 99.22
C LEU A 374 -33.59 -23.99 100.46
N GLN A 375 -33.67 -22.73 100.93
CA GLN A 375 -34.52 -22.35 102.04
C GLN A 375 -36.03 -22.42 101.71
N THR A 376 -36.40 -22.27 100.44
CA THR A 376 -37.79 -22.44 99.95
C THR A 376 -38.19 -23.92 99.89
N ILE A 377 -37.25 -24.83 99.64
CA ILE A 377 -37.52 -26.28 99.57
C ILE A 377 -37.68 -26.92 100.97
N VAL A 378 -37.07 -26.32 101.99
CA VAL A 378 -37.04 -26.84 103.38
C VAL A 378 -38.24 -26.38 104.22
N ASN A 379 -38.97 -25.36 103.79
CA ASN A 379 -40.25 -24.94 104.38
C ASN A 379 -41.42 -25.56 103.62
#